data_AF-R6RC59-F1
#
_entry.id   AF-R6RC59-F1
#
_cell.length_a   1.000
_cell.length_b   1.000
_cell.length_c   1.000
_cell.angle_alpha   90.00
_cell.angle_beta   90.00
_cell.angle_gamma   90.00
#
_symmetry.space_group_name_H-M   'P 1'
#
loop_
_entity.id
_entity.type
_entity.pdbx_description
1 polymer ?
#
loop_
_entity_poly.entity_id
_entity_poly.type
_entity_poly.pdbx_seq_one_letter_code
_entity_poly.pdbx_strand_id
1 'polypeptide(L)'
;MDIRYHHLLCLPRFEGKGYSADFCKNMANVKKRYNNEKITLVEHCDEICSHCPNNKGGKCKEEEKVKSYDKKVKKLISLGIKPTPNDVCTDCKWYYICKNLD
;
A
#
# COMPACT_ATOMS: atom_id res chain seq x y z
N MET A 1 7.64 -8.52 8.76
CA MET A 1 6.92 -8.45 7.48
C MET A 1 7.26 -7.14 6.79
N ASP A 2 7.60 -7.20 5.51
CA ASP A 2 7.86 -6.00 4.72
C ASP A 2 6.55 -5.40 4.23
N ILE A 3 6.37 -4.10 4.44
CA ILE A 3 5.25 -3.31 3.95
C ILE A 3 5.79 -2.08 3.24
N ARG A 4 5.41 -1.91 1.98
CA ARG A 4 5.81 -0.76 1.18
C ARG A 4 5.14 0.50 1.71
N TYR A 5 5.87 1.61 1.83
CA TYR A 5 5.39 2.83 2.48
C TYR A 5 3.96 3.23 2.06
N HIS A 6 3.67 3.32 0.75
CA HIS A 6 2.33 3.75 0.33
C HIS A 6 1.20 2.75 0.69
N HIS A 7 1.52 1.48 0.95
CA HIS A 7 0.51 0.51 1.38
C HIS A 7 -0.01 0.74 2.80
N LEU A 8 0.68 1.53 3.62
CA LEU A 8 0.13 2.02 4.88
C LEU A 8 -1.17 2.81 4.68
N LEU A 9 -1.39 3.36 3.48
CA LEU A 9 -2.61 4.09 3.15
C LEU A 9 -3.78 3.15 2.81
N CYS A 10 -3.52 2.10 2.02
CA CYS A 10 -4.58 1.22 1.51
C CYS A 10 -4.86 0.01 2.40
N LEU A 11 -3.86 -0.54 3.08
CA LEU A 11 -4.00 -1.77 3.87
C LEU A 11 -5.02 -1.63 5.01
N PRO A 12 -5.00 -0.57 5.84
CA PRO A 12 -6.03 -0.38 6.88
C PRO A 12 -7.44 -0.24 6.30
N ARG A 13 -7.52 0.35 5.10
CA ARG A 13 -8.75 0.73 4.39
C ARG A 13 -9.25 -0.34 3.42
N PHE A 14 -8.67 -1.54 3.46
CA PHE A 14 -9.04 -2.61 2.55
C PHE A 14 -10.45 -3.15 2.86
N GLU A 15 -11.32 -3.16 1.85
CA GLU A 15 -12.73 -3.59 1.90
C GLU A 15 -13.01 -4.84 1.03
N GLY A 16 -11.99 -5.64 0.69
CA GLY A 16 -12.18 -6.83 -0.16
C GLY A 16 -12.15 -6.57 -1.67
N LYS A 17 -11.85 -5.34 -2.11
CA LYS A 17 -11.81 -4.92 -3.52
C LYS A 17 -10.37 -4.67 -3.99
N GLY A 18 -10.05 -5.10 -5.20
CA GLY A 18 -8.69 -5.00 -5.75
C GLY A 18 -8.56 -5.60 -7.14
N TYR A 19 -7.34 -5.99 -7.53
CA TYR A 19 -7.03 -6.43 -8.90
C TYR A 19 -7.63 -7.79 -9.28
N SER A 20 -7.69 -8.73 -8.34
CA SER A 20 -8.13 -10.11 -8.56
C SER A 20 -8.54 -10.75 -7.23
N ALA A 21 -9.20 -11.91 -7.28
CA ALA A 21 -9.54 -12.68 -6.10
C ALA A 21 -8.29 -13.07 -5.27
N ASP A 22 -7.22 -13.49 -5.94
CA ASP A 22 -5.96 -13.86 -5.29
C ASP A 22 -5.29 -12.66 -4.63
N PHE A 23 -5.28 -11.50 -5.29
CA PHE A 23 -4.79 -10.26 -4.68
C PHE A 23 -5.58 -9.90 -3.43
N CYS A 24 -6.93 -9.98 -3.50
CA CYS A 24 -7.79 -9.69 -2.36
C CYS A 24 -7.58 -10.67 -1.21
N LYS A 25 -7.42 -11.97 -1.50
CA LYS A 25 -7.11 -13.01 -0.50
C LYS A 25 -5.77 -12.72 0.18
N ASN A 26 -4.74 -12.36 -0.59
CA ASN A 26 -3.44 -11.99 -0.05
C ASN A 26 -3.52 -10.73 0.82
N MET A 27 -4.17 -9.66 0.35
CA MET A 27 -4.35 -8.42 1.11
C MET A 27 -5.11 -8.67 2.43
N ALA A 28 -6.15 -9.51 2.42
CA ALA A 28 -6.87 -9.90 3.64
C ALA A 28 -5.95 -10.62 4.64
N ASN A 29 -5.10 -11.53 4.17
CA ASN A 29 -4.13 -12.24 5.00
C ASN A 29 -3.07 -11.30 5.58
N VAL A 30 -2.51 -10.41 4.74
CA VAL A 30 -1.56 -9.39 5.19
C VAL A 30 -2.19 -8.46 6.23
N LYS A 31 -3.44 -8.03 6.05
CA LYS A 31 -4.16 -7.18 7.02
C LYS A 31 -4.33 -7.85 8.38
N LYS A 32 -4.61 -9.16 8.42
CA LYS A 32 -4.68 -9.94 9.67
C LYS A 32 -3.32 -9.99 10.37
N ARG A 33 -2.24 -10.20 9.61
CA ARG A 33 -0.87 -10.27 10.13
C ARG A 33 -0.34 -8.90 10.59
N TYR A 34 -0.74 -7.83 9.90
CA TYR A 34 -0.26 -6.46 10.14
C TYR A 34 -0.45 -5.98 11.58
N ASN A 35 -1.53 -6.40 12.24
CA ASN A 35 -1.80 -6.04 13.63
C ASN A 35 -1.04 -6.90 14.66
N ASN A 36 -0.40 -7.99 14.23
CA ASN A 36 0.17 -9.02 15.11
C ASN A 36 1.67 -9.26 14.89
N GLU A 37 2.23 -8.76 13.78
CA GLU A 37 3.64 -8.97 13.41
C GLU A 37 4.40 -7.65 13.34
N LYS A 38 5.71 -7.71 13.63
CA LYS A 38 6.60 -6.57 13.43
C LYS A 38 6.69 -6.24 11.93
N ILE A 39 6.50 -4.96 11.60
CA ILE A 39 6.60 -4.44 10.24
C ILE A 39 7.96 -3.78 9.99
N THR A 40 8.47 -3.96 8.76
CA THR A 40 9.59 -3.21 8.20
C THR A 40 9.06 -2.40 7.03
N LEU A 41 9.32 -1.09 7.02
CA LEU A 41 8.87 -0.24 5.92
C LEU A 41 9.90 -0.25 4.79
N VAL A 42 9.43 -0.50 3.57
CA VAL A 42 10.29 -0.65 2.38
C VAL A 42 9.84 0.24 1.22
N GLU A 43 10.72 0.44 0.24
CA GLU A 43 10.48 1.23 -1.00
C GLU A 43 10.49 0.35 -2.26
N HIS A 44 10.30 -0.96 -2.10
CA HIS A 44 10.20 -1.97 -3.17
C HIS A 44 8.91 -2.79 -3.03
N CYS A 45 8.63 -3.66 -4.02
CA CYS A 45 7.52 -4.62 -3.91
C CYS A 45 7.62 -5.45 -2.62
N ASP A 46 6.51 -5.56 -1.92
CA ASP A 46 6.38 -6.13 -0.57
C ASP A 46 5.47 -7.36 -0.54
N GLU A 47 5.08 -7.79 0.66
CA GLU A 47 4.17 -8.95 0.86
C GLU A 47 2.83 -8.80 0.13
N ILE A 48 2.28 -7.57 0.06
CA ILE A 48 1.04 -7.28 -0.67
C ILE A 48 1.26 -7.46 -2.18
N CYS A 49 2.44 -7.04 -2.68
CA CYS A 49 2.81 -7.13 -4.09
C CYS A 49 3.02 -8.57 -4.59
N SER A 50 3.15 -9.57 -3.72
CA SER A 50 3.38 -10.97 -4.12
C SER A 50 2.31 -11.52 -5.09
N HIS A 51 1.07 -11.04 -4.97
CA HIS A 51 -0.06 -11.41 -5.83
C HIS A 51 -0.57 -10.23 -6.69
N CYS A 52 0.22 -9.16 -6.80
CA CYS A 52 -0.15 -8.00 -7.60
C CYS A 52 0.20 -8.25 -9.07
N PRO A 53 -0.75 -8.10 -10.02
CA PRO A 53 -0.46 -8.32 -11.45
C PRO A 53 0.52 -7.30 -12.04
N ASN A 54 0.69 -6.17 -11.36
CA ASN A 54 1.65 -5.13 -11.74
C ASN A 54 3.07 -5.40 -11.22
N ASN A 55 3.27 -6.38 -10.33
CA ASN A 55 4.60 -6.81 -9.91
C ASN A 55 5.25 -7.63 -11.04
N LYS A 56 6.28 -7.07 -11.69
CA LYS A 56 7.05 -7.68 -12.77
C LYS A 56 8.45 -7.99 -12.25
N GLY A 57 8.59 -9.16 -11.61
CA GLY A 57 9.88 -9.63 -11.09
C GLY A 57 10.46 -8.76 -9.97
N GLY A 58 9.61 -8.27 -9.06
CA GLY A 58 10.02 -7.42 -7.92
C GLY A 58 9.92 -5.92 -8.17
N LYS A 59 9.50 -5.50 -9.38
CA LYS A 59 9.33 -4.09 -9.75
C LYS A 59 7.90 -3.83 -10.22
N CYS A 60 7.27 -2.74 -9.77
CA CYS A 60 5.94 -2.38 -10.22
C CYS A 60 5.97 -1.88 -11.68
N LYS A 61 4.93 -2.18 -12.46
CA LYS A 61 4.75 -1.62 -13.81
C LYS A 61 4.78 -0.08 -13.82
N GLU A 62 4.23 0.55 -12.79
CA GLU A 62 4.21 2.02 -12.61
C GLU A 62 5.21 2.48 -11.54
N GLU A 63 6.41 1.88 -11.51
CA GLU A 63 7.39 2.04 -10.42
C GLU A 63 7.67 3.50 -10.04
N GLU A 64 7.90 4.38 -11.01
CA GLU A 64 8.24 5.79 -10.72
C GLU A 64 7.07 6.54 -10.07
N LYS A 65 5.83 6.23 -10.46
CA LYS A 65 4.63 6.79 -9.82
C LYS A 65 4.51 6.32 -8.38
N VAL A 66 4.61 5.02 -8.12
CA VAL A 66 4.46 4.48 -6.75
C VAL A 66 5.63 4.87 -5.84
N LYS A 67 6.87 5.00 -6.37
CA LYS A 67 8.00 5.58 -5.62
C LYS A 67 7.72 7.00 -5.16
N SER A 68 7.04 7.81 -5.98
CA SER A 68 6.67 9.16 -5.56
C SER A 68 5.73 9.14 -4.34
N TYR A 69 4.81 8.18 -4.28
CA TYR A 69 3.94 7.97 -3.13
C TYR A 69 4.72 7.50 -1.91
N ASP A 70 5.63 6.55 -2.08
CA ASP A 70 6.49 6.05 -1.00
C ASP A 70 7.28 7.19 -0.36
N LYS A 71 7.94 8.02 -1.18
CA LYS A 71 8.70 9.19 -0.73
C LYS A 71 7.84 10.17 0.05
N LYS A 72 6.62 10.47 -0.43
CA LYS A 72 5.68 11.37 0.27
C LYS A 72 5.27 10.81 1.63
N VAL A 73 4.88 9.53 1.68
CA VAL A 73 4.50 8.86 2.93
C VAL A 73 5.66 8.84 3.92
N LYS A 74 6.85 8.43 3.47
CA LYS A 74 8.07 8.40 4.28
C LYS A 74 8.40 9.78 4.85
N LYS A 75 8.29 10.84 4.03
CA LYS A 75 8.49 12.22 4.47
C LYS A 75 7.49 12.63 5.53
N LEU A 76 6.18 12.40 5.31
CA LEU A 76 5.14 12.78 6.27
C LEU A 76 5.33 12.07 7.62
N ILE A 77 5.61 10.77 7.59
CA ILE A 77 5.89 9.98 8.81
C ILE A 77 7.13 10.52 9.54
N SER A 78 8.21 10.88 8.81
CA SER A 78 9.41 11.45 9.43
C SER A 78 9.16 12.79 10.11
N LEU A 79 8.09 13.49 9.75
CA LEU A 79 7.63 14.74 10.35
C LEU A 79 6.59 14.51 11.47
N GLY A 80 6.28 13.26 11.83
CA GLY A 80 5.25 12.93 12.81
C GLY A 80 3.81 13.10 12.30
N ILE A 81 3.62 13.29 10.99
CA ILE A 81 2.30 13.47 10.36
C ILE A 81 1.76 12.11 9.94
N LYS A 82 0.52 11.79 10.33
CA LYS A 82 -0.20 10.60 9.85
C LYS A 82 -0.72 10.88 8.43
N PRO A 83 -0.18 10.22 7.39
CA PRO A 83 -0.57 10.50 6.01
C PRO A 83 -1.92 9.89 5.65
N THR A 84 -2.67 10.58 4.80
CA THR A 84 -3.93 10.08 4.22
C THR A 84 -3.82 9.88 2.71
N PRO A 85 -4.74 9.13 2.08
CA PRO A 85 -4.82 9.06 0.63
C PRO A 85 -4.95 10.43 -0.05
N ASN A 86 -5.62 11.40 0.60
CA ASN A 86 -5.82 12.75 0.08
C ASN A 86 -4.50 13.53 -0.03
N ASP A 87 -3.54 13.26 0.87
CA ASP A 87 -2.24 13.94 0.88
C ASP A 87 -1.26 13.37 -0.18
N VAL A 88 -1.46 12.11 -0.58
CA VAL A 88 -0.43 11.33 -1.27
C VAL A 88 -0.82 10.94 -2.69
N CYS A 89 -2.01 10.36 -2.87
CA CYS A 89 -2.33 9.52 -4.02
C CYS A 89 -3.79 9.69 -4.50
N THR A 90 -4.26 10.93 -4.60
CA THR A 90 -5.58 11.27 -5.17
C THR A 90 -5.78 10.77 -6.61
N ASP A 91 -4.68 10.53 -7.33
CA ASP A 91 -4.63 9.99 -8.68
C ASP A 91 -4.43 8.45 -8.72
N CYS A 92 -4.55 7.77 -7.58
CA CYS A 92 -4.52 6.30 -7.52
C CYS A 92 -5.83 5.70 -8.03
N LYS A 93 -5.74 4.59 -8.80
CA LYS A 93 -6.90 3.84 -9.29
C LYS A 93 -7.87 3.43 -8.17
N TRP A 94 -7.35 3.16 -6.98
CA TRP A 94 -8.13 2.71 -5.84
C TRP A 94 -8.51 3.84 -4.87
N TYR A 95 -8.23 5.09 -5.23
CA TYR A 95 -8.52 6.24 -4.38
C TYR A 95 -9.99 6.29 -3.96
N TYR A 96 -10.93 5.95 -4.86
CA TYR A 96 -12.36 5.93 -4.54
C TYR A 96 -12.75 4.96 -3.41
N ILE A 97 -11.95 3.92 -3.17
CA ILE A 97 -12.13 2.98 -2.05
C ILE A 97 -11.54 3.60 -0.78
N CYS A 98 -10.31 4.12 -0.87
CA CYS A 98 -9.56 4.56 0.29
C CYS A 98 -9.94 5.95 0.81
N LYS A 99 -10.63 6.78 0.01
CA LYS A 99 -10.90 8.20 0.35
C LYS A 99 -11.94 8.41 1.46
N ASN A 100 -12.78 7.42 1.75
CA ASN A 100 -13.95 7.59 2.62
C ASN A 100 -13.73 7.09 4.06
N LEU A 101 -12.50 6.82 4.46
CA LEU A 101 -12.19 6.23 5.76
C LEU A 101 -11.17 7.13 6.48
N ASP A 102 -11.71 7.97 7.38
CA ASP A 102 -10.98 8.85 8.29
C ASP A 102 -10.18 8.05 9.35
#